data_AF-A0A818XPD5-F1
#
_entry.id   AF-A0A818XPD5-F1
#
_cell.length_a   1.000
_cell.length_b   1.000
_cell.length_c   1.000
_cell.angle_alpha   90.00
_cell.angle_beta   90.00
_cell.angle_gamma   90.00
#
_symmetry.space_group_name_H-M   'P 1'
#
loop_
_entity.id
_entity.type
_entity.pdbx_description
1 polymer ?
#
loop_
_entity_poly.entity_id
_entity_poly.type
_entity_poly.pdbx_seq_one_letter_code
_entity_poly.pdbx_strand_id
1 'polypeptide(L)'
;MQIIHLLPDLITLKINSLTFYRSYFNKELPTTCSIEHASKIKKVYIEKTETIEEIYFFLNVCLYMEFLNVECIHSMSIELFLRDILNKINKDLRLLCIYVSKADDNMIKRLKEMIDNQKILSNYTIHHELGNIYLQWI
;
A
#
# COMPACT_ATOMS: atom_id res chain seq x y z
N MET A 1 15.63 17.55 15.58
CA MET A 1 16.25 16.35 14.96
C MET A 1 15.79 16.28 13.51
N GLN A 2 16.69 16.61 12.57
CA GLN A 2 16.44 16.61 11.13
C GLN A 2 16.82 15.24 10.57
N ILE A 3 15.84 14.41 10.22
CA ILE A 3 16.02 13.11 9.54
C ILE A 3 16.19 13.36 8.03
N ILE A 4 17.09 14.28 7.66
CA ILE A 4 17.35 14.63 6.26
C ILE A 4 18.70 14.03 5.80
N HIS A 5 19.52 13.52 6.72
CA HIS A 5 20.86 13.01 6.43
C HIS A 5 20.98 11.47 6.27
N LEU A 6 19.88 10.71 6.32
CA LEU A 6 19.91 9.23 6.24
C LEU A 6 19.48 8.64 4.88
N LEU A 7 19.22 9.46 3.86
CA LEU A 7 18.90 8.95 2.53
C LEU A 7 20.08 9.25 1.60
N PRO A 8 20.99 8.28 1.37
CA PRO A 8 22.05 8.45 0.38
C PRO A 8 21.43 8.59 -1.01
N ASP A 9 21.86 9.64 -1.72
CA ASP A 9 21.73 9.86 -3.16
C ASP A 9 20.49 9.26 -3.84
N LEU A 10 19.34 9.85 -3.49
CA LEU A 10 18.04 9.54 -4.08
C LEU A 10 17.97 9.80 -5.60
N ILE A 11 18.93 10.44 -6.26
CA ILE A 11 18.84 10.79 -7.69
C ILE A 11 18.97 9.53 -8.59
N THR A 12 19.63 8.47 -8.12
CA THR A 12 19.79 7.21 -8.87
C THR A 12 18.82 6.10 -8.44
N LEU A 13 18.14 6.24 -7.29
CA LEU A 13 17.15 5.29 -6.77
C LEU A 13 15.68 5.72 -6.95
N LYS A 14 15.41 6.98 -7.31
CA LYS A 14 14.06 7.60 -7.34
C LYS A 14 13.14 7.23 -8.50
N ILE A 15 13.59 6.47 -9.50
CA ILE A 15 12.75 6.23 -10.70
C ILE A 15 11.63 5.21 -10.43
N ASN A 16 11.80 4.35 -9.41
CA ASN A 16 10.89 3.22 -9.17
C ASN A 16 10.07 3.33 -7.87
N SER A 17 10.14 4.45 -7.14
CA SER A 17 9.43 4.61 -5.87
C SER A 17 8.66 5.92 -5.80
N LEU A 18 7.42 5.87 -5.32
CA LEU A 18 6.55 7.03 -5.10
C LEU A 18 6.12 7.09 -3.64
N THR A 19 6.26 8.24 -2.99
CA THR A 19 5.81 8.45 -1.59
C THR A 19 4.85 9.62 -1.52
N PHE A 20 3.74 9.44 -0.81
CA PHE A 20 2.67 10.40 -0.70
C PHE A 20 2.27 10.61 0.77
N TYR A 21 2.41 11.86 1.24
CA TYR A 21 2.34 12.20 2.68
C TYR A 21 1.01 12.82 3.13
N ARG A 22 0.17 13.31 2.19
CA ARG A 22 -1.16 13.91 2.49
C ARG A 22 -1.92 14.21 1.21
N SER A 23 -3.19 13.81 1.11
CA SER A 23 -4.04 14.13 -0.04
C SER A 23 -4.53 15.58 -0.04
N TYR A 24 -4.26 16.25 -1.17
CA TYR A 24 -4.96 17.43 -1.64
C TYR A 24 -5.71 17.07 -2.94
N PHE A 25 -6.49 15.98 -2.97
CA PHE A 25 -7.31 15.61 -4.15
C PHE A 25 -8.30 16.73 -4.58
N ASN A 26 -8.43 17.82 -3.80
CA ASN A 26 -9.16 19.04 -4.14
C ASN A 26 -8.37 20.08 -4.96
N LYS A 27 -7.13 19.81 -5.38
CA LYS A 27 -6.40 20.65 -6.35
C LYS A 27 -5.79 19.74 -7.38
N GLU A 28 -6.44 19.68 -8.54
CA GLU A 28 -5.99 19.12 -9.82
C GLU A 28 -4.64 18.40 -9.70
N LEU A 29 -4.71 17.08 -9.54
CA LEU A 29 -3.55 16.21 -9.65
C LEU A 29 -2.78 16.68 -10.89
N PRO A 30 -1.46 16.94 -10.82
CA PRO A 30 -0.73 17.30 -12.01
C PRO A 30 -0.90 16.13 -12.98
N THR A 31 -1.60 16.42 -14.08
CA THR A 31 -1.97 15.52 -15.19
C THR A 31 -0.75 14.96 -15.93
N THR A 32 0.42 14.97 -15.29
CA THR A 32 1.75 14.86 -15.88
C THR A 32 2.55 13.67 -15.36
N CYS A 33 1.98 12.80 -14.52
CA CYS A 33 2.51 11.43 -14.44
C CYS A 33 2.20 10.75 -15.78
N SER A 34 3.09 10.92 -16.76
CA SER A 34 2.98 10.19 -18.02
C SER A 34 2.96 8.69 -17.70
N ILE A 35 2.15 7.95 -18.46
CA ILE A 35 1.99 6.49 -18.31
C ILE A 35 3.37 5.78 -18.33
N GLU A 36 4.32 6.33 -19.09
CA GLU A 36 5.71 5.85 -19.16
C GLU A 36 6.50 5.99 -17.86
N HIS A 37 6.21 7.01 -17.05
CA HIS A 37 6.83 7.14 -15.73
C HIS A 37 6.11 6.25 -14.72
N ALA A 38 4.78 6.18 -14.78
CA ALA A 38 3.98 5.34 -13.89
C ALA A 38 4.30 3.84 -14.04
N SER A 39 4.65 3.40 -15.25
CA SER A 39 5.05 2.01 -15.50
C SER A 39 6.39 1.61 -14.87
N LYS A 40 7.23 2.58 -14.50
CA LYS A 40 8.52 2.33 -13.82
C LYS A 40 8.36 2.24 -12.30
N ILE A 41 7.23 2.69 -11.76
CA ILE A 41 6.97 2.71 -10.32
C ILE A 41 6.72 1.27 -9.84
N LYS A 42 7.63 0.78 -9.00
CA LYS A 42 7.59 -0.53 -8.35
C LYS A 42 7.16 -0.47 -6.90
N LYS A 43 7.39 0.66 -6.22
CA LYS A 43 7.13 0.82 -4.78
C LYS A 43 6.30 2.07 -4.53
N VAL A 44 5.19 1.94 -3.83
CA VAL A 44 4.33 3.07 -3.46
C VAL A 44 4.16 3.10 -1.95
N TYR A 45 4.27 4.29 -1.36
CA TYR A 45 4.11 4.54 0.06
C TYR A 45 3.06 5.64 0.25
N ILE A 46 1.99 5.36 0.99
CA ILE A 46 0.86 6.25 1.22
C ILE A 46 0.69 6.38 2.74
N GLU A 47 1.20 7.47 3.30
CA GLU A 47 1.24 7.61 4.76
C GLU A 47 -0.08 8.09 5.35
N LYS A 48 -0.92 8.83 4.61
CA LYS A 48 -2.22 9.32 5.10
C LYS A 48 -3.21 9.49 3.96
N THR A 49 -4.18 8.58 3.88
CA THR A 49 -5.35 8.69 3.00
C THR A 49 -6.63 8.81 3.83
N GLU A 50 -7.57 9.61 3.35
CA GLU A 50 -8.91 9.73 3.92
C GLU A 50 -9.91 8.82 3.21
N THR A 51 -9.63 8.39 1.98
CA THR A 51 -10.56 7.60 1.16
C THR A 51 -9.89 6.46 0.40
N ILE A 52 -10.64 5.38 0.18
CA ILE A 52 -10.13 4.18 -0.50
C ILE A 52 -9.87 4.45 -1.99
N GLU A 53 -10.59 5.41 -2.58
CA GLU A 53 -10.45 5.83 -3.98
C GLU A 53 -9.04 6.34 -4.29
N GLU A 54 -8.37 6.98 -3.33
CA GLU A 54 -6.99 7.43 -3.50
C GLU A 54 -6.03 6.26 -3.67
N ILE A 55 -6.22 5.19 -2.90
CA ILE A 55 -5.42 3.97 -3.01
C ILE A 55 -5.72 3.28 -4.36
N TYR A 56 -6.99 3.23 -4.76
CA TYR A 56 -7.41 2.69 -6.05
C TYR A 56 -6.80 3.45 -7.23
N PHE A 57 -6.65 4.78 -7.12
CA PHE A 57 -5.98 5.57 -8.13
C PHE A 57 -4.53 5.07 -8.33
N PHE A 58 -3.76 4.88 -7.27
CA PHE A 58 -2.38 4.38 -7.39
C PHE A 58 -2.32 2.95 -7.92
N LEU A 59 -3.24 2.07 -7.50
CA LEU A 59 -3.34 0.71 -8.02
C LEU A 59 -3.63 0.68 -9.54
N ASN A 60 -4.41 1.64 -10.03
CA ASN A 60 -4.73 1.77 -11.46
C ASN A 60 -3.60 2.40 -12.28
N VAL A 61 -2.88 3.37 -11.71
CA VAL A 61 -1.84 4.12 -12.43
C VAL A 61 -0.50 3.38 -12.41
N CYS A 62 -0.12 2.78 -11.27
CA CYS A 62 1.15 2.07 -11.10
C CYS A 62 0.98 0.58 -11.44
N LEU A 63 0.78 0.27 -12.71
CA LEU A 63 0.41 -1.07 -13.20
C LEU A 63 1.41 -2.18 -12.83
N TYR A 64 2.69 -1.84 -12.70
CA TYR A 64 3.77 -2.79 -12.39
C TYR A 64 4.26 -2.68 -10.95
N MET A 65 3.46 -2.10 -10.07
CA MET A 65 3.76 -1.96 -8.65
C MET A 65 3.93 -3.33 -7.99
N GLU A 66 5.07 -3.54 -7.35
CA GLU A 66 5.42 -4.77 -6.63
C GLU A 66 5.23 -4.61 -5.11
N PHE A 67 5.29 -3.37 -4.62
CA PHE A 67 5.18 -3.05 -3.20
C PHE A 67 4.24 -1.86 -2.96
N LEU A 68 3.29 -2.06 -2.04
CA LEU A 68 2.41 -1.00 -1.55
C LEU A 68 2.49 -0.94 -0.03
N ASN A 69 2.88 0.22 0.51
CA ASN A 69 2.76 0.54 1.93
C ASN A 69 1.68 1.60 2.11
N VAL A 70 0.73 1.36 3.00
CA VAL A 70 -0.39 2.26 3.23
C VAL A 70 -0.82 2.24 4.70
N GLU A 71 -1.17 3.41 5.25
CA GLU A 71 -1.85 3.49 6.54
C GLU A 71 -3.33 3.12 6.39
N CYS A 72 -3.85 2.28 7.30
CA CYS A 72 -5.26 1.94 7.33
C CYS A 72 -6.11 3.18 7.60
N ILE A 73 -7.14 3.40 6.79
CA ILE A 73 -8.07 4.53 6.95
C ILE A 73 -8.79 4.40 8.29
N HIS A 74 -8.70 5.43 9.14
CA HIS A 74 -9.18 5.39 10.52
C HIS A 74 -10.69 5.11 10.65
N SER A 75 -11.49 5.55 9.67
CA SER A 75 -12.94 5.34 9.65
C SER A 75 -13.37 3.94 9.17
N MET A 76 -12.43 3.11 8.71
CA MET A 76 -12.70 1.77 8.19
C MET A 76 -12.18 0.69 9.14
N SER A 77 -12.88 -0.44 9.20
CA SER A 77 -12.31 -1.63 9.82
C SER A 77 -11.21 -2.19 8.93
N ILE A 78 -10.17 -2.78 9.54
CA ILE A 78 -9.05 -3.37 8.81
C ILE A 78 -9.50 -4.50 7.87
N GLU A 79 -10.53 -5.26 8.23
CA GLU A 79 -11.11 -6.31 7.38
C GLU A 79 -11.72 -5.72 6.11
N LEU A 80 -12.53 -4.67 6.24
CA LEU A 80 -13.14 -3.98 5.10
C LEU A 80 -12.05 -3.36 4.23
N PHE A 81 -11.11 -2.65 4.85
CA PHE A 81 -9.98 -2.00 4.17
C PHE A 81 -9.13 -3.00 3.38
N LEU A 82 -8.72 -4.10 4.02
CA LEU A 82 -7.92 -5.14 3.38
C LEU A 82 -8.70 -5.79 2.23
N ARG A 83 -9.97 -6.14 2.44
CA ARG A 83 -10.80 -6.74 1.38
C ARG A 83 -10.92 -5.83 0.17
N ASP A 84 -11.15 -4.54 0.40
CA ASP A 84 -11.30 -3.53 -0.65
C ASP A 84 -10.00 -3.39 -1.46
N ILE A 85 -8.85 -3.33 -0.80
CA ILE A 85 -7.54 -3.33 -1.48
C ILE A 85 -7.33 -4.64 -2.26
N LEU A 86 -7.49 -5.80 -1.62
CA LEU A 86 -7.26 -7.11 -2.25
C LEU A 86 -8.12 -7.34 -3.50
N ASN A 87 -9.37 -6.85 -3.51
CA ASN A 87 -10.24 -6.92 -4.67
C ASN A 87 -9.77 -6.05 -5.85
N LYS A 88 -8.88 -5.09 -5.61
CA LYS A 88 -8.38 -4.14 -6.60
C LYS A 88 -6.90 -4.32 -6.95
N ILE A 89 -6.20 -5.20 -6.26
CA ILE A 89 -4.77 -5.44 -6.49
C ILE A 89 -4.52 -5.94 -7.91
N ASN A 90 -3.47 -5.39 -8.53
CA ASN A 90 -2.95 -5.85 -9.82
C ASN A 90 -2.15 -7.16 -9.64
N LYS A 91 -1.89 -7.88 -10.73
CA LYS A 91 -1.19 -9.18 -10.68
C LYS A 91 0.28 -9.10 -10.25
N ASP A 92 0.89 -7.92 -10.30
CA ASP A 92 2.32 -7.73 -10.09
C ASP A 92 2.68 -7.41 -8.63
N LEU A 93 1.69 -7.09 -7.79
CA LEU A 93 1.92 -6.81 -6.38
C LEU A 93 2.42 -8.08 -5.67
N ARG A 94 3.58 -7.97 -5.03
CA ARG A 94 4.23 -9.04 -4.26
C ARG A 94 4.18 -8.83 -2.76
N LEU A 95 4.04 -7.59 -2.33
CA LEU A 95 4.03 -7.25 -0.92
C LEU A 95 3.11 -6.06 -0.65
N LEU A 96 2.14 -6.28 0.22
CA LEU A 96 1.25 -5.26 0.78
C LEU A 96 1.60 -5.08 2.26
N CYS A 97 1.94 -3.85 2.63
CA CYS A 97 2.20 -3.43 3.99
C CYS A 97 1.09 -2.47 4.42
N ILE A 98 0.39 -2.81 5.49
CA ILE A 98 -0.67 -1.97 6.05
C ILE A 98 -0.27 -1.54 7.45
N TYR A 99 -0.09 -0.24 7.66
CA TYR A 99 0.12 0.27 9.01
C TYR A 99 -1.20 0.34 9.77
N VAL A 100 -1.22 -0.31 10.94
CA VAL A 100 -2.32 -0.34 11.91
C VAL A 100 -1.72 -0.17 13.31
N SER A 101 -2.00 0.98 13.94
CA SER A 101 -1.42 1.36 15.26
C SER A 101 -1.56 0.33 16.38
N LYS A 102 -2.51 -0.61 16.28
CA LYS A 102 -2.78 -1.66 17.27
C LYS A 102 -2.84 -3.05 16.63
N ALA A 103 -1.99 -3.32 15.64
CA ALA A 103 -1.86 -4.68 15.09
C ALA A 103 -1.43 -5.66 16.19
N ASP A 104 -2.12 -6.80 16.27
CA ASP A 104 -1.83 -7.88 17.21
C ASP A 104 -2.06 -9.25 16.55
N ASP A 105 -1.64 -10.33 17.22
CA ASP A 105 -1.76 -11.69 16.71
C ASP A 105 -3.22 -12.11 16.46
N ASN A 106 -4.15 -11.60 17.26
CA ASN A 106 -5.57 -11.93 17.13
C ASN A 106 -6.16 -11.29 15.86
N MET A 107 -5.77 -10.05 15.57
CA MET A 107 -6.09 -9.35 14.33
C MET A 107 -5.53 -10.12 13.13
N ILE A 108 -4.27 -10.56 13.17
CA ILE A 108 -3.69 -11.37 12.09
C ILE A 108 -4.44 -12.67 11.88
N LYS A 109 -4.79 -13.37 12.96
CA LYS A 109 -5.60 -14.60 12.88
C LYS A 109 -6.94 -14.36 12.20
N ARG A 110 -7.66 -13.30 12.60
CA ARG A 110 -8.95 -12.90 12.01
C ARG A 110 -8.82 -12.54 10.52
N LEU A 111 -7.80 -11.79 10.14
CA LEU A 111 -7.56 -11.42 8.74
C LEU A 111 -7.23 -12.65 7.89
N LYS A 112 -6.41 -13.57 8.43
CA LYS A 112 -6.10 -14.84 7.76
C LYS A 112 -7.35 -15.68 7.54
N GLU A 113 -8.16 -15.87 8.58
CA GLU A 113 -9.44 -16.59 8.49
C GLU A 113 -10.39 -15.94 7.47
N MET A 114 -10.45 -14.61 7.43
CA MET A 114 -11.24 -13.88 6.43
C MET A 114 -10.77 -14.18 5.00
N ILE A 115 -9.45 -14.07 4.74
CA ILE A 115 -8.87 -14.31 3.42
C ILE A 115 -9.09 -15.75 2.97
N ASP A 116 -8.83 -16.71 3.86
CA ASP A 116 -8.93 -18.14 3.57
C ASP A 116 -10.39 -18.56 3.32
N ASN A 117 -11.32 -18.12 4.17
CA ASN A 117 -12.74 -18.47 4.05
C ASN A 117 -13.38 -17.86 2.79
N GLN A 118 -12.98 -16.64 2.42
CA GLN A 118 -13.49 -15.95 1.24
C GLN A 118 -12.70 -16.31 -0.03
N LYS A 119 -11.61 -17.09 0.09
CA LYS A 119 -10.70 -17.44 -1.00
C LYS A 119 -10.22 -16.22 -1.80
N ILE A 120 -9.99 -15.10 -1.11
CA ILE A 120 -9.58 -13.83 -1.73
C ILE A 120 -8.17 -13.96 -2.32
N LEU A 121 -7.30 -14.68 -1.63
CA LEU A 121 -5.89 -14.81 -2.00
C LEU A 121 -5.45 -16.27 -1.90
N SER A 122 -4.57 -16.69 -2.81
CA SER A 122 -3.87 -17.98 -2.75
C SER A 122 -2.36 -17.75 -2.64
N ASN A 123 -1.65 -18.71 -2.06
CA ASN A 123 -0.19 -18.71 -1.93
C ASN A 123 0.37 -17.42 -1.29
N TYR A 124 0.07 -17.21 0.00
CA TYR A 124 0.50 -16.03 0.71
C TYR A 124 0.98 -16.33 2.12
N THR A 125 1.75 -15.40 2.66
CA THR A 125 2.05 -15.31 4.09
C THR A 125 1.48 -14.01 4.65
N ILE A 126 1.07 -14.04 5.92
CA ILE A 126 0.63 -12.87 6.67
C ILE A 126 1.30 -12.86 8.03
N HIS A 127 1.87 -11.72 8.41
CA HIS A 127 2.47 -11.50 9.73
C HIS A 127 2.39 -10.02 10.10
N HIS A 128 2.72 -9.68 11.34
CA HIS A 128 2.83 -8.29 11.78
C HIS A 128 4.16 -8.01 12.46
N GLU A 129 4.65 -6.79 12.32
CA GLU A 129 5.83 -6.28 13.01
C GLU A 129 5.71 -4.76 13.20
N LEU A 130 5.94 -4.27 14.42
CA LEU A 130 5.97 -2.85 14.77
C LEU A 130 4.75 -2.04 14.29
N GLY A 131 3.54 -2.62 14.40
CA GLY A 131 2.30 -1.98 13.97
C GLY A 131 2.05 -2.04 12.46
N ASN A 132 2.86 -2.77 11.70
CA ASN A 132 2.63 -3.04 10.28
C ASN A 132 2.15 -4.49 10.10
N ILE A 133 1.17 -4.67 9.23
CA ILE A 133 0.69 -5.97 8.77
C ILE A 133 1.24 -6.18 7.36
N TYR A 134 1.95 -7.29 7.17
CA TYR A 134 2.55 -7.67 5.90
C TYR A 134 1.78 -8.82 5.29
N LEU A 135 1.30 -8.65 4.07
CA LEU A 135 0.83 -9.73 3.19
C LEU A 135 1.83 -9.89 2.05
N GLN A 136 2.42 -11.08 1.94
CA GLN A 136 3.41 -11.39 0.90
C GLN A 136 2.94 -12.57 0.06
N TRP A 137 3.02 -12.42 -1.26
CA TRP A 137 2.72 -13.47 -2.23
C TRP A 137 3.93 -14.40 -2.41
N ILE A 138 3.69 -15.70 -2.43
CA ILE A 138 4.68 -16.79 -2.61
C ILE A 138 4.77 -17.18 -4.09
#